data_AF-A0A961Z4J2-F1
#
_entry.id   AF-A0A961Z4J2-F1
#
_cell.length_a   1.000
_cell.length_b   1.000
_cell.length_c   1.000
_cell.angle_alpha   90.00
_cell.angle_beta   90.00
_cell.angle_gamma   90.00
#
_symmetry.space_group_name_H-M   'P 1'
#
loop_
_entity.id
_entity.type
_entity.pdbx_description
1 polymer ?
#
loop_
_entity_poly.entity_id
_entity_poly.type
_entity_poly.pdbx_seq_one_letter_code
_entity_poly.pdbx_strand_id
1 'polypeptide(L)'
;MSMNAETSENAGDLRQAFAAIRAEAEAMAGKTTDLARRATVYHHIYRHSDGNFCFPLVAAHGALWAIGYFRLGRQIGQVLALRHASNPAERFRRLQMLEAFAESFREINRRVCVEVYAVYRFTSQHGSSAEASDLIEPGLLEAMSICHRARLSGSRLDLSERRRLFESFFRWEQTNVVGPAVDAAIGDFDWPIALALAMRPRIGFAYIPFFQRFRFRNFASADERIARGLSAFEIAERVGWDRTERALLDYGLLSEVHPRHSELIAKKLRETIMPPTAFRAATA
;
A
#
# COMPACT_ATOMS: atom_id res chain seq x y z
N MET A 1 -26.16 1.46 36.59
CA MET A 1 -26.00 2.31 35.39
C MET A 1 -24.59 2.93 35.28
N SER A 2 -23.53 2.29 35.81
CA SER A 2 -22.13 2.79 35.68
C SER A 2 -21.29 2.09 34.61
N MET A 3 -21.77 1.00 34.01
CA MET A 3 -21.00 0.20 33.04
C MET A 3 -20.98 0.78 31.61
N ASN A 4 -21.90 1.71 31.29
CA ASN A 4 -22.03 2.27 29.93
C ASN A 4 -21.21 3.55 29.71
N ALA A 5 -20.72 4.20 30.78
CA ALA A 5 -19.94 5.42 30.67
C ALA A 5 -18.46 5.12 30.41
N GLU A 6 -17.86 4.18 31.15
CA GLU A 6 -16.45 3.77 30.99
C GLU A 6 -16.17 3.12 29.63
N THR A 7 -17.11 2.32 29.09
CA THR A 7 -16.96 1.71 27.75
C THR A 7 -17.05 2.74 26.62
N SER A 8 -17.89 3.77 26.76
CA SER A 8 -17.98 4.84 25.76
C SER A 8 -16.77 5.77 25.76
N GLU A 9 -16.15 6.00 26.93
CA GLU A 9 -14.97 6.85 27.08
C GLU A 9 -13.72 6.16 26.50
N ASN A 10 -13.58 4.85 26.72
CA ASN A 10 -12.50 4.02 26.17
C ASN A 10 -12.59 3.85 24.64
N ALA A 11 -13.81 3.70 24.10
CA ALA A 11 -14.03 3.63 22.65
C ALA A 11 -13.76 4.98 21.94
N GLY A 12 -14.05 6.09 22.61
CA GLY A 12 -13.71 7.43 22.13
C GLY A 12 -12.21 7.65 22.00
N ASP A 13 -11.45 7.19 23.00
CA ASP A 13 -9.98 7.24 23.02
C ASP A 13 -9.36 6.40 21.88
N LEU A 14 -9.85 5.18 21.64
CA LEU A 14 -9.34 4.33 20.55
C LEU A 14 -9.59 4.91 19.15
N ARG A 15 -10.75 5.54 18.92
CA ARG A 15 -11.03 6.25 17.65
C ARG A 15 -10.07 7.41 17.44
N GLN A 16 -9.80 8.18 18.50
CA GLN A 16 -8.84 9.28 18.45
C GLN A 16 -7.41 8.78 18.22
N ALA A 17 -7.00 7.71 18.89
CA ALA A 17 -5.71 7.07 18.69
C ALA A 17 -5.55 6.57 17.23
N PHE A 18 -6.58 5.91 16.69
CA PHE A 18 -6.53 5.45 15.30
C PHE A 18 -6.46 6.61 14.30
N ALA A 19 -7.21 7.70 14.54
CA ALA A 19 -7.16 8.91 13.73
C ALA A 19 -5.77 9.58 13.78
N ALA A 20 -5.14 9.65 14.95
CA ALA A 20 -3.79 10.18 15.12
C ALA A 20 -2.74 9.33 14.38
N ILE A 21 -2.83 8.01 14.49
CA ILE A 21 -1.98 7.07 13.75
C ILE A 21 -2.18 7.22 12.23
N ARG A 22 -3.41 7.43 11.78
CA ARG A 22 -3.72 7.65 10.36
C ARG A 22 -3.13 8.98 9.86
N ALA A 23 -3.19 10.05 10.65
CA ALA A 23 -2.55 11.32 10.31
C ALA A 23 -1.01 11.18 10.21
N GLU A 24 -0.39 10.42 11.13
CA GLU A 24 1.03 10.06 11.02
C GLU A 24 1.29 9.27 9.73
N ALA A 25 0.43 8.32 9.39
CA ALA A 25 0.55 7.50 8.18
C ALA A 25 0.47 8.35 6.90
N GLU A 26 -0.43 9.34 6.84
CA GLU A 26 -0.55 10.29 5.74
C GLU A 26 0.72 11.12 5.56
N ALA A 27 1.25 11.64 6.68
CA ALA A 27 2.53 12.32 6.72
C ALA A 27 3.64 11.42 6.16
N MET A 28 3.72 10.17 6.60
CA MET A 28 4.73 9.19 6.18
C MET A 28 4.63 8.79 4.70
N ALA A 29 3.40 8.66 4.17
CA ALA A 29 3.14 8.30 2.78
C ALA A 29 3.56 9.41 1.78
N GLY A 30 3.69 10.64 2.26
CA GLY A 30 4.14 11.79 1.47
C GLY A 30 3.12 12.24 0.42
N LYS A 31 3.60 12.88 -0.64
CA LYS A 31 2.80 13.28 -1.80
C LYS A 31 2.57 12.07 -2.71
N THR A 32 1.62 12.16 -3.62
CA THR A 32 1.32 11.14 -4.63
C THR A 32 2.54 10.77 -5.49
N THR A 33 3.44 11.72 -5.75
CA THR A 33 4.70 11.50 -6.48
C THR A 33 5.78 10.74 -5.69
N ASP A 34 5.66 10.64 -4.36
CA ASP A 34 6.68 10.09 -3.48
C ASP A 34 6.63 8.55 -3.40
N LEU A 35 6.60 7.87 -4.55
CA LEU A 35 6.47 6.41 -4.64
C LEU A 35 7.62 5.65 -3.95
N ALA A 36 8.85 6.15 -4.09
CA ALA A 36 10.03 5.56 -3.47
C ALA A 36 9.99 5.69 -1.93
N ARG A 37 9.58 6.85 -1.42
CA ARG A 37 9.31 7.05 0.01
C ARG A 37 8.31 6.04 0.57
N ARG A 38 7.23 5.75 -0.16
CA ARG A 38 6.25 4.72 0.26
C ARG A 38 6.86 3.32 0.27
N ALA A 39 7.69 2.98 -0.71
CA ALA A 39 8.45 1.73 -0.68
C ALA A 39 9.31 1.61 0.59
N THR A 40 9.92 2.70 1.05
CA THR A 40 10.67 2.75 2.31
C THR A 40 9.77 2.51 3.54
N VAL A 41 8.58 3.11 3.58
CA VAL A 41 7.60 2.89 4.67
C VAL A 41 7.16 1.43 4.70
N TYR A 42 6.80 0.86 3.55
CA TYR A 42 6.44 -0.54 3.44
C TYR A 42 7.57 -1.47 3.89
N HIS A 43 8.79 -1.20 3.43
CA HIS A 43 9.96 -1.97 3.81
C HIS A 43 10.21 -1.94 5.33
N HIS A 44 10.06 -0.76 5.94
CA HIS A 44 10.17 -0.62 7.39
C HIS A 44 9.13 -1.47 8.13
N ILE A 45 7.86 -1.50 7.70
CA ILE A 45 6.82 -2.33 8.32
C ILE A 45 7.16 -3.82 8.19
N TYR A 46 7.57 -4.26 7.00
CA TYR A 46 7.98 -5.65 6.76
C TYR A 46 9.12 -6.06 7.70
N ARG A 47 10.17 -5.24 7.80
CA ARG A 47 11.31 -5.47 8.71
C ARG A 47 10.90 -5.44 10.18
N HIS A 48 10.09 -4.46 10.58
CA HIS A 48 9.60 -4.35 11.95
C HIS A 48 8.76 -5.57 12.34
N SER A 49 8.06 -6.20 11.40
CA SER A 49 7.33 -7.44 11.64
C SER A 49 8.20 -8.71 11.71
N ASP A 50 9.53 -8.59 11.66
CA ASP A 50 10.48 -9.70 11.50
C ASP A 50 10.21 -10.57 10.26
N GLY A 51 9.62 -9.95 9.23
CA GLY A 51 9.21 -10.61 7.99
C GLY A 51 7.92 -11.42 8.10
N ASN A 52 7.17 -11.33 9.21
CA ASN A 52 5.88 -12.01 9.38
C ASN A 52 4.76 -11.36 8.55
N PHE A 53 4.74 -10.04 8.45
CA PHE A 53 3.78 -9.31 7.63
C PHE A 53 4.36 -8.98 6.26
N CYS A 54 4.10 -9.84 5.28
CA CYS A 54 4.75 -9.78 3.96
C CYS A 54 4.05 -8.90 2.93
N PHE A 55 2.78 -8.53 3.16
CA PHE A 55 2.02 -7.64 2.27
C PHE A 55 2.76 -6.32 1.95
N PRO A 56 3.30 -5.58 2.94
CA PRO A 56 4.06 -4.37 2.69
C PRO A 56 5.20 -4.58 1.69
N LEU A 57 5.97 -5.67 1.81
CA LEU A 57 7.10 -5.90 0.91
C LEU A 57 6.62 -6.06 -0.55
N VAL A 58 5.53 -6.79 -0.78
CA VAL A 58 4.91 -6.89 -2.11
C VAL A 58 4.40 -5.52 -2.59
N ALA A 59 3.79 -4.73 -1.71
CA ALA A 59 3.33 -3.38 -2.02
C ALA A 59 4.48 -2.41 -2.34
N ALA A 60 5.67 -2.59 -1.73
CA ALA A 60 6.87 -1.83 -2.06
C ALA A 60 7.32 -2.08 -3.50
N HIS A 61 7.34 -3.34 -3.95
CA HIS A 61 7.56 -3.68 -5.35
C HIS A 61 6.53 -3.05 -6.28
N GLY A 62 5.26 -3.02 -5.86
CA GLY A 62 4.18 -2.34 -6.58
C GLY A 62 4.43 -0.83 -6.76
N ALA A 63 4.79 -0.14 -5.68
CA ALA A 63 5.07 1.29 -5.69
C ALA A 63 6.24 1.65 -6.62
N LEU A 64 7.33 0.88 -6.55
CA LEU A 64 8.51 1.12 -7.40
C LEU A 64 8.26 0.75 -8.87
N TRP A 65 7.56 -0.36 -9.13
CA TRP A 65 7.16 -0.75 -10.49
C TRP A 65 6.27 0.31 -11.14
N ALA A 66 5.38 0.94 -10.38
CA ALA A 66 4.46 1.95 -10.87
C ALA A 66 5.18 3.18 -11.46
N ILE A 67 6.38 3.52 -10.98
CA ILE A 67 7.20 4.63 -11.51
C ILE A 67 7.47 4.43 -13.01
N GLY A 68 7.92 3.23 -13.39
CA GLY A 68 8.18 2.88 -14.79
C GLY A 68 6.89 2.79 -15.61
N TYR A 69 5.82 2.24 -15.02
CA TYR A 69 4.52 2.13 -15.66
C TYR A 69 3.93 3.49 -16.05
N PHE A 70 3.90 4.46 -15.14
CA PHE A 70 3.38 5.80 -15.43
C PHE A 70 4.22 6.55 -16.46
N ARG A 71 5.55 6.37 -16.44
CA ARG A 71 6.44 6.94 -17.46
C ARG A 71 6.10 6.43 -18.86
N LEU A 72 5.93 5.11 -19.00
CA LEU A 72 5.53 4.48 -20.26
C LEU A 72 4.11 4.93 -20.69
N GLY A 73 3.17 4.97 -19.74
CA GLY A 73 1.80 5.43 -20.01
C GLY A 73 1.76 6.85 -20.57
N ARG A 74 2.55 7.77 -20.00
CA ARG A 74 2.68 9.14 -20.51
C ARG A 74 3.24 9.19 -21.94
N GLN A 75 4.26 8.40 -22.25
CA GLN A 75 4.83 8.33 -23.61
C GLN A 75 3.80 7.82 -24.63
N ILE A 76 3.09 6.74 -24.30
CA ILE A 76 2.02 6.20 -25.17
C ILE A 76 0.91 7.24 -25.35
N GLY A 77 0.51 7.91 -24.27
CA GLY A 77 -0.48 8.99 -24.30
C GLY A 77 -0.09 10.15 -25.21
N GLN A 78 1.17 10.58 -25.16
CA GLN A 78 1.70 11.61 -26.05
C GLN A 78 1.58 11.22 -27.52
N VAL A 79 1.88 9.96 -27.87
CA VAL A 79 1.71 9.44 -29.23
C VAL A 79 0.24 9.40 -29.63
N LEU A 80 -0.65 8.87 -28.77
CA LEU A 80 -2.08 8.81 -29.07
C LEU A 80 -2.68 10.20 -29.26
N ALA A 81 -2.22 11.19 -28.50
CA ALA A 81 -2.69 12.57 -28.59
C ALA A 81 -2.27 13.26 -29.90
N LEU A 82 -1.29 12.73 -30.67
CA LEU A 82 -0.94 13.26 -31.99
C LEU A 82 -2.09 13.13 -33.01
N ARG A 83 -3.06 12.25 -32.78
CA ARG A 83 -4.28 12.18 -33.61
C ARG A 83 -5.10 13.48 -33.55
N HIS A 84 -4.87 14.31 -32.53
CA HIS A 84 -5.50 15.61 -32.36
C HIS A 84 -4.52 16.76 -32.69
N ALA A 85 -3.48 16.53 -33.51
CA ALA A 85 -2.47 17.57 -33.80
C ALA A 85 -3.07 18.83 -34.45
N SER A 86 -4.14 18.68 -35.23
CA SER A 86 -4.89 19.79 -35.85
C SER A 86 -5.80 20.54 -34.87
N ASN A 87 -6.00 20.02 -33.65
CA ASN A 87 -6.77 20.66 -32.59
C ASN A 87 -5.95 20.70 -31.29
N PRO A 88 -5.10 21.73 -31.11
CA PRO A 88 -4.23 21.85 -29.95
C PRO A 88 -4.97 21.85 -28.60
N ALA A 89 -6.17 22.43 -28.55
CA ALA A 89 -6.99 22.46 -27.33
C ALA A 89 -7.45 21.05 -26.93
N GLU A 90 -7.94 20.26 -27.88
CA GLU A 90 -8.32 18.87 -27.63
C GLU A 90 -7.10 18.00 -27.26
N ARG A 91 -5.97 18.19 -27.96
CA ARG A 91 -4.72 17.50 -27.62
C ARG A 91 -4.30 17.78 -26.17
N PHE A 92 -4.33 19.04 -25.75
CA PHE A 92 -4.00 19.45 -24.40
C PHE A 92 -4.97 18.84 -23.38
N ARG A 93 -6.29 18.90 -23.63
CA ARG A 93 -7.31 18.30 -22.79
C ARG A 93 -7.08 16.80 -22.58
N ARG A 94 -6.80 16.03 -23.66
CA ARG A 94 -6.51 14.59 -23.58
C ARG A 94 -5.29 14.27 -22.73
N LEU A 95 -4.23 15.08 -22.83
CA LEU A 95 -3.02 14.90 -22.02
C LEU A 95 -3.26 15.24 -20.55
N GLN A 96 -4.05 16.29 -20.27
CA GLN A 96 -4.47 16.60 -18.89
C GLN A 96 -5.30 15.49 -18.27
N MET A 97 -6.25 14.92 -19.01
CA MET A 97 -7.04 13.77 -18.54
C MET A 97 -6.16 12.57 -18.22
N LEU A 98 -5.14 12.29 -19.04
CA LEU A 98 -4.22 11.19 -18.77
C LEU A 98 -3.38 11.44 -17.51
N GLU A 99 -2.93 12.67 -17.27
CA GLU A 99 -2.20 13.00 -16.04
C GLU A 99 -3.11 12.90 -14.81
N ALA A 100 -4.35 13.40 -14.90
CA ALA A 100 -5.35 13.25 -13.83
C ALA A 100 -5.63 11.77 -13.53
N PHE A 101 -5.75 10.94 -14.57
CA PHE A 101 -5.93 9.50 -14.39
C PHE A 101 -4.71 8.83 -13.73
N ALA A 102 -3.50 9.17 -14.17
CA ALA A 102 -2.28 8.67 -13.53
C ALA A 102 -2.20 9.11 -12.06
N GLU A 103 -2.63 10.34 -11.77
CA GLU A 103 -2.69 10.89 -10.43
C GLU A 103 -3.66 10.13 -9.52
N SER A 104 -4.85 9.76 -10.01
CA SER A 104 -5.78 8.91 -9.27
C SER A 104 -5.14 7.57 -8.86
N PHE A 105 -4.37 6.93 -9.76
CA PHE A 105 -3.67 5.69 -9.41
C PHE A 105 -2.50 5.90 -8.44
N ARG A 106 -1.80 7.05 -8.50
CA ARG A 106 -0.79 7.40 -7.49
C ARG A 106 -1.43 7.63 -6.12
N GLU A 107 -2.59 8.27 -6.08
CA GLU A 107 -3.37 8.48 -4.86
C GLU A 107 -3.89 7.16 -4.28
N ILE A 108 -4.36 6.22 -5.11
CA ILE A 108 -4.69 4.85 -4.66
C ILE A 108 -3.49 4.22 -3.95
N ASN A 109 -2.30 4.25 -4.57
CA ASN A 109 -1.09 3.72 -3.95
C ASN A 109 -0.71 4.45 -2.64
N ARG A 110 -0.96 5.76 -2.56
CA ARG A 110 -0.76 6.54 -1.34
C ARG A 110 -1.71 6.09 -0.22
N ARG A 111 -3.01 5.95 -0.52
CA ARG A 111 -4.02 5.47 0.42
C ARG A 111 -3.72 4.07 0.95
N VAL A 112 -3.31 3.14 0.08
CA VAL A 112 -2.88 1.80 0.52
C VAL A 112 -1.73 1.89 1.52
N CYS A 113 -0.75 2.78 1.29
CA CYS A 113 0.36 2.96 2.23
C CYS A 113 -0.10 3.49 3.58
N VAL A 114 -1.03 4.45 3.57
CA VAL A 114 -1.65 5.00 4.79
C VAL A 114 -2.33 3.89 5.58
N GLU A 115 -3.17 3.09 4.94
CA GLU A 115 -3.93 2.03 5.61
C GLU A 115 -3.02 0.91 6.12
N VAL A 116 -2.03 0.48 5.34
CA VAL A 116 -1.05 -0.55 5.76
C VAL A 116 -0.31 -0.11 7.01
N TYR A 117 0.17 1.15 7.03
CA TYR A 117 0.84 1.69 8.21
C TYR A 117 -0.11 1.80 9.39
N ALA A 118 -1.30 2.38 9.18
CA ALA A 118 -2.24 2.67 10.24
C ALA A 118 -2.76 1.40 10.90
N VAL A 119 -3.22 0.42 10.11
CA VAL A 119 -3.70 -0.87 10.61
C VAL A 119 -2.59 -1.61 11.34
N TYR A 120 -1.37 -1.65 10.80
CA TYR A 120 -0.25 -2.34 11.45
C TYR A 120 0.13 -1.71 12.80
N ARG A 121 0.23 -0.37 12.86
CA ARG A 121 0.57 0.33 14.09
C ARG A 121 -0.53 0.25 15.13
N PHE A 122 -1.77 0.49 14.72
CA PHE A 122 -2.93 0.44 15.62
C PHE A 122 -3.10 -0.95 16.23
N THR A 123 -3.11 -2.01 15.41
CA THR A 123 -3.26 -3.38 15.93
C THR A 123 -2.08 -3.82 16.79
N SER A 124 -0.87 -3.28 16.58
CA SER A 124 0.28 -3.56 17.45
C SER A 124 0.17 -2.89 18.83
N GLN A 125 -0.57 -1.80 18.96
CA GLN A 125 -0.67 -1.01 20.19
C GLN A 125 -1.96 -1.28 20.95
N HIS A 126 -3.06 -1.48 20.21
CA HIS A 126 -4.42 -1.52 20.73
C HIS A 126 -5.19 -2.77 20.28
N GLY A 127 -4.56 -3.71 19.55
CA GLY A 127 -5.26 -4.86 18.99
C GLY A 127 -5.82 -5.86 20.02
N SER A 128 -5.42 -5.75 21.29
CA SER A 128 -5.95 -6.55 22.39
C SER A 128 -7.16 -5.91 23.09
N SER A 129 -7.52 -4.66 22.77
CA SER A 129 -8.70 -3.99 23.32
C SER A 129 -9.97 -4.63 22.75
N ALA A 130 -11.01 -4.77 23.58
CA ALA A 130 -12.27 -5.39 23.17
C ALA A 130 -12.97 -4.61 22.05
N GLU A 131 -12.78 -3.29 22.01
CA GLU A 131 -13.39 -2.36 21.07
C GLU A 131 -12.56 -2.21 19.78
N ALA A 132 -11.40 -2.87 19.65
CA ALA A 132 -10.58 -2.80 18.44
C ALA A 132 -11.29 -3.37 17.20
N SER A 133 -12.22 -4.31 17.40
CA SER A 133 -13.06 -4.89 16.33
C SER A 133 -14.07 -3.92 15.74
N ASP A 134 -14.33 -2.79 16.41
CA ASP A 134 -15.20 -1.73 15.88
C ASP A 134 -14.49 -0.89 14.80
N LEU A 135 -13.16 -0.96 14.75
CA LEU A 135 -12.32 -0.19 13.84
C LEU A 135 -11.62 -1.05 12.79
N ILE A 136 -11.28 -2.29 13.14
CA ILE A 136 -10.62 -3.25 12.25
C ILE A 136 -11.53 -4.47 12.10
N GLU A 137 -11.72 -4.92 10.86
CA GLU A 137 -12.50 -6.12 10.56
C GLU A 137 -12.00 -7.32 11.38
N PRO A 138 -12.88 -8.11 12.04
CA PRO A 138 -12.46 -9.13 12.99
C PRO A 138 -11.46 -10.16 12.46
N GLY A 139 -11.64 -10.65 11.23
CA GLY A 139 -10.72 -11.61 10.60
C GLY A 139 -9.33 -11.00 10.34
N LEU A 140 -9.28 -9.73 9.95
CA LEU A 140 -8.03 -8.98 9.83
C LEU A 140 -7.38 -8.74 11.20
N LEU A 141 -8.15 -8.34 12.20
CA LEU A 141 -7.64 -8.09 13.56
C LEU A 141 -7.02 -9.35 14.16
N GLU A 142 -7.66 -10.51 14.00
CA GLU A 142 -7.13 -11.80 14.44
C GLU A 142 -5.79 -12.12 13.76
N ALA A 143 -5.73 -12.00 12.44
CA ALA A 143 -4.52 -12.28 11.67
C ALA A 143 -3.35 -11.36 12.06
N MET A 144 -3.64 -10.07 12.27
CA MET A 144 -2.63 -9.10 12.75
C MET A 144 -2.18 -9.42 14.17
N SER A 145 -3.10 -9.83 15.05
CA SER A 145 -2.76 -10.23 16.42
C SER A 145 -1.83 -11.45 16.45
N ILE A 146 -2.04 -12.44 15.57
CA ILE A 146 -1.14 -13.58 15.39
C ILE A 146 0.25 -13.08 14.96
N CYS A 147 0.32 -12.19 13.97
CA CYS A 147 1.57 -11.59 13.50
C CYS A 147 2.35 -10.88 14.63
N HIS A 148 1.65 -10.07 15.45
CA HIS A 148 2.28 -9.31 16.53
C HIS A 148 2.79 -10.22 17.64
N ARG A 149 2.03 -11.27 17.99
CA ARG A 149 2.48 -12.29 18.97
C ARG A 149 3.73 -13.02 18.49
N ALA A 150 3.76 -13.45 17.22
CA ALA A 150 4.94 -14.10 16.65
C ALA A 150 6.18 -13.19 16.69
N ARG A 151 6.02 -11.93 16.31
CA ARG A 151 7.09 -10.91 16.44
C ARG A 151 7.57 -10.77 17.88
N LEU A 152 6.66 -10.61 18.84
CA LEU A 152 7.00 -10.42 20.26
C LEU A 152 7.70 -11.63 20.88
N SER A 153 7.40 -12.84 20.41
CA SER A 153 8.06 -14.07 20.86
C SER A 153 9.33 -14.41 20.07
N GLY A 154 9.71 -13.60 19.07
CA GLY A 154 10.85 -13.86 18.19
C GLY A 154 10.62 -15.05 17.24
N SER A 155 9.38 -15.47 17.03
CA SER A 155 9.02 -16.55 16.12
C SER A 155 8.61 -16.05 14.74
N ARG A 156 8.69 -16.94 13.75
CA ARG A 156 8.20 -16.69 12.40
C ARG A 156 6.90 -17.45 12.16
N LEU A 157 5.96 -16.80 11.48
CA LEU A 157 4.74 -17.44 10.99
C LEU A 157 5.10 -18.55 10.00
N ASP A 158 4.38 -19.65 10.06
CA ASP A 158 4.48 -20.68 9.04
C ASP A 158 3.86 -20.21 7.70
N LEU A 159 3.95 -21.06 6.67
CA LEU A 159 3.40 -20.74 5.35
C LEU A 159 1.88 -20.49 5.39
N SER A 160 1.13 -21.31 6.11
CA SER A 160 -0.32 -21.25 6.19
C SER A 160 -0.77 -19.97 6.89
N GLU A 161 -0.13 -19.64 8.01
CA GLU A 161 -0.39 -18.43 8.79
C GLU A 161 -0.05 -17.17 8.01
N ARG A 162 1.13 -17.14 7.37
CA ARG A 162 1.58 -16.00 6.55
C ARG A 162 0.68 -15.80 5.34
N ARG A 163 0.24 -16.88 4.68
CA ARG A 163 -0.75 -16.83 3.59
C ARG A 163 -2.06 -16.25 4.08
N ARG A 164 -2.58 -16.73 5.22
CA ARG A 164 -3.82 -16.24 5.82
C ARG A 164 -3.73 -14.75 6.11
N LEU A 165 -2.64 -14.30 6.75
CA LEU A 165 -2.41 -12.88 7.02
C LEU A 165 -2.37 -12.04 5.74
N PHE A 166 -1.61 -12.49 4.73
CA PHE A 166 -1.54 -11.80 3.45
C PHE A 166 -2.92 -11.70 2.79
N GLU A 167 -3.66 -12.81 2.73
CA GLU A 167 -4.96 -12.88 2.10
C GLU A 167 -6.01 -12.04 2.83
N SER A 168 -6.08 -12.13 4.16
CA SER A 168 -7.00 -11.31 4.97
C SER A 168 -6.76 -9.82 4.75
N PHE A 169 -5.50 -9.38 4.84
CA PHE A 169 -5.16 -7.98 4.61
C PHE A 169 -5.47 -7.56 3.16
N PHE A 170 -5.07 -8.37 2.18
CA PHE A 170 -5.24 -8.04 0.78
C PHE A 170 -6.70 -7.96 0.37
N ARG A 171 -7.56 -8.89 0.82
CA ARG A 171 -8.99 -8.84 0.53
C ARG A 171 -9.65 -7.62 1.17
N TRP A 172 -9.30 -7.31 2.42
CA TRP A 172 -9.78 -6.11 3.09
C TRP A 172 -9.37 -4.84 2.33
N GLU A 173 -8.11 -4.75 1.89
CA GLU A 173 -7.58 -3.62 1.13
C GLU A 173 -8.26 -3.47 -0.24
N GLN A 174 -8.52 -4.58 -0.94
CA GLN A 174 -9.24 -4.55 -2.21
C GLN A 174 -10.68 -4.06 -2.04
N THR A 175 -11.37 -4.46 -0.98
CA THR A 175 -12.77 -4.06 -0.72
C THR A 175 -12.89 -2.61 -0.23
N ASN A 176 -12.01 -2.18 0.66
CA ASN A 176 -12.18 -0.91 1.37
C ASN A 176 -11.38 0.26 0.77
N VAL A 177 -10.34 -0.04 -0.03
CA VAL A 177 -9.40 0.99 -0.51
C VAL A 177 -9.32 0.98 -2.03
N VAL A 178 -8.87 -0.13 -2.63
CA VAL A 178 -8.52 -0.15 -4.06
C VAL A 178 -9.73 -0.23 -4.96
N GLY A 179 -10.68 -1.13 -4.68
CA GLY A 179 -11.87 -1.32 -5.52
C GLY A 179 -12.64 -0.02 -5.74
N PRO A 180 -13.15 0.63 -4.67
CA PRO A 180 -13.91 1.87 -4.80
C PRO A 180 -13.12 2.99 -5.50
N ALA A 181 -11.82 3.11 -5.24
CA ALA A 181 -11.00 4.16 -5.82
C ALA A 181 -10.65 3.90 -7.29
N VAL A 182 -10.51 2.64 -7.71
CA VAL A 182 -10.36 2.26 -9.12
C VAL A 182 -11.67 2.55 -9.87
N ASP A 183 -12.81 2.19 -9.29
CA ASP A 183 -14.12 2.44 -9.91
C ASP A 183 -14.37 3.94 -10.11
N ALA A 184 -14.04 4.76 -9.11
CA ALA A 184 -14.11 6.22 -9.22
C ALA A 184 -13.17 6.76 -10.32
N ALA A 185 -11.91 6.32 -10.34
CA ALA A 185 -10.93 6.77 -11.35
C ALA A 185 -11.35 6.41 -12.78
N ILE A 186 -12.02 5.28 -12.97
CA ILE A 186 -12.55 4.85 -14.28
C ILE A 186 -13.76 5.70 -14.66
N GLY A 187 -14.68 5.96 -13.72
CA GLY A 187 -15.89 6.74 -13.97
C GLY A 187 -15.61 8.15 -14.49
N ASP A 188 -14.51 8.76 -14.03
CA ASP A 188 -14.12 10.13 -14.41
C ASP A 188 -13.32 10.19 -15.74
N PHE A 189 -12.96 9.05 -16.33
CA PHE A 189 -12.01 9.01 -17.46
C PHE A 189 -12.69 8.82 -18.83
N ASP A 190 -12.97 9.93 -19.49
CA ASP A 190 -13.59 9.95 -20.83
C ASP A 190 -12.55 9.87 -21.98
N TRP A 191 -11.76 8.79 -22.06
CA TRP A 191 -10.96 8.49 -23.26
C TRP A 191 -10.84 6.97 -23.50
N PRO A 192 -11.81 6.35 -24.20
CA PRO A 192 -11.97 4.89 -24.24
C PRO A 192 -10.73 4.10 -24.70
N ILE A 193 -10.01 4.60 -25.72
CA ILE A 193 -8.81 3.92 -26.25
C ILE A 193 -7.68 3.94 -25.22
N ALA A 194 -7.43 5.09 -24.59
CA ALA A 194 -6.42 5.19 -23.54
C ALA A 194 -6.81 4.36 -22.32
N LEU A 195 -8.09 4.35 -21.96
CA LEU A 195 -8.61 3.56 -20.84
C LEU A 195 -8.41 2.06 -21.07
N ALA A 196 -8.78 1.57 -22.25
CA ALA A 196 -8.63 0.17 -22.62
C ALA A 196 -7.16 -0.30 -22.58
N LEU A 197 -6.22 0.57 -22.92
CA LEU A 197 -4.79 0.29 -22.79
C LEU A 197 -4.32 0.31 -21.34
N ALA A 198 -4.74 1.33 -20.58
CA ALA A 198 -4.36 1.49 -19.17
C ALA A 198 -4.93 0.38 -18.26
N MET A 199 -6.07 -0.21 -18.61
CA MET A 199 -6.68 -1.33 -17.87
C MET A 199 -6.08 -2.71 -18.19
N ARG A 200 -5.04 -2.78 -19.04
CA ARG A 200 -4.38 -4.05 -19.40
C ARG A 200 -2.88 -4.04 -19.06
N PRO A 201 -2.48 -3.66 -17.82
CA PRO A 201 -1.08 -3.60 -17.47
C PRO A 201 -0.42 -4.98 -17.54
N ARG A 202 0.87 -4.96 -17.86
CA ARG A 202 1.77 -6.11 -17.69
C ARG A 202 2.60 -5.88 -16.45
N ILE A 203 2.23 -6.51 -15.34
CA ILE A 203 2.90 -6.36 -14.06
C ILE A 203 4.03 -7.38 -13.95
N GLY A 204 5.23 -6.89 -13.66
CA GLY A 204 6.41 -7.71 -13.43
C GLY A 204 7.26 -7.10 -12.33
N PHE A 205 7.03 -7.54 -11.10
CA PHE A 205 7.90 -7.18 -9.98
C PHE A 205 9.29 -7.78 -10.19
N ALA A 206 10.31 -7.14 -9.62
CA ALA A 206 11.70 -7.54 -9.82
C ALA A 206 11.98 -9.00 -9.41
N TYR A 207 11.32 -9.50 -8.36
CA TYR A 207 11.45 -10.88 -7.92
C TYR A 207 10.66 -11.89 -8.78
N ILE A 208 9.74 -11.44 -9.65
CA ILE A 208 8.93 -12.32 -10.49
C ILE A 208 9.73 -12.72 -11.73
N PRO A 209 9.94 -14.03 -11.97
CA PRO A 209 10.60 -14.51 -13.18
C PRO A 209 9.93 -13.98 -14.45
N PHE A 210 10.73 -13.67 -15.48
CA PHE A 210 10.24 -13.04 -16.71
C PHE A 210 9.04 -13.77 -17.36
N PHE A 211 9.06 -15.10 -17.35
CA PHE A 211 8.02 -15.95 -17.93
C PHE A 211 6.75 -16.08 -17.07
N GLN A 212 6.74 -15.54 -15.85
CA GLN A 212 5.60 -15.56 -14.92
C GLN A 212 5.00 -14.17 -14.67
N ARG A 213 5.38 -13.17 -15.46
CA ARG A 213 4.80 -11.83 -15.38
C ARG A 213 3.30 -11.85 -15.63
N PHE A 214 2.58 -11.03 -14.89
CA PHE A 214 1.12 -10.98 -14.96
C PHE A 214 0.67 -10.07 -16.09
N ARG A 215 -0.23 -10.59 -16.92
CA ARG A 215 -0.95 -9.80 -17.92
C ARG A 215 -2.40 -9.68 -17.49
N PHE A 216 -2.83 -8.46 -17.19
CA PHE A 216 -4.21 -8.16 -16.87
C PHE A 216 -5.07 -8.12 -18.13
N ARG A 217 -6.25 -8.74 -18.07
CA ARG A 217 -7.31 -8.60 -19.07
C ARG A 217 -8.13 -7.34 -18.80
N ASN A 218 -8.39 -7.08 -17.53
CA ASN A 218 -9.05 -5.89 -17.04
C ASN A 218 -8.64 -5.62 -15.58
N PHE A 219 -7.81 -4.61 -15.35
CA PHE A 219 -7.38 -4.22 -14.01
C PHE A 219 -8.56 -3.79 -13.11
N ALA A 220 -9.71 -3.40 -13.67
CA ALA A 220 -10.92 -3.10 -12.91
C ALA A 220 -11.57 -4.35 -12.29
N SER A 221 -11.26 -5.56 -12.77
CA SER A 221 -11.79 -6.80 -12.20
C SER A 221 -11.16 -7.08 -10.82
N ALA A 222 -11.99 -7.04 -9.77
CA ALA A 222 -11.58 -7.39 -8.42
C ALA A 222 -11.03 -8.82 -8.34
N ASP A 223 -11.71 -9.79 -8.97
CA ASP A 223 -11.27 -11.19 -9.00
C ASP A 223 -9.90 -11.34 -9.66
N GLU A 224 -9.66 -10.64 -10.78
CA GLU A 224 -8.34 -10.68 -11.42
C GLU A 224 -7.26 -10.05 -10.52
N ARG A 225 -7.54 -8.90 -9.90
CA ARG A 225 -6.59 -8.29 -8.95
C ARG A 225 -6.28 -9.22 -7.77
N ILE A 226 -7.30 -9.84 -7.18
CA ILE A 226 -7.14 -10.78 -6.06
C ILE A 226 -6.31 -11.99 -6.51
N ALA A 227 -6.68 -12.63 -7.62
CA ALA A 227 -5.96 -13.80 -8.11
C ALA A 227 -4.48 -13.50 -8.42
N ARG A 228 -4.20 -12.35 -9.05
CA ARG A 228 -2.81 -11.93 -9.37
C ARG A 228 -2.02 -11.54 -8.13
N GLY A 229 -2.63 -10.88 -7.15
CA GLY A 229 -1.94 -10.52 -5.90
C GLY A 229 -1.61 -11.74 -5.06
N LEU A 230 -2.52 -12.73 -4.96
CA LEU A 230 -2.23 -14.01 -4.31
C LEU A 230 -1.15 -14.80 -5.06
N SER A 231 -1.16 -14.78 -6.39
CA SER A 231 -0.07 -15.36 -7.19
C SER A 231 1.28 -14.66 -6.93
N ALA A 232 1.28 -13.34 -6.73
CA ALA A 232 2.50 -12.59 -6.41
C ALA A 232 3.10 -13.03 -5.07
N PHE A 233 2.24 -13.22 -4.05
CA PHE A 233 2.63 -13.80 -2.77
C PHE A 233 3.21 -15.20 -2.93
N GLU A 234 2.55 -16.09 -3.67
CA GLU A 234 3.02 -17.47 -3.88
C GLU A 234 4.39 -17.52 -4.58
N ILE A 235 4.61 -16.62 -5.55
CA ILE A 235 5.92 -16.49 -6.20
C ILE A 235 6.96 -15.99 -5.20
N ALA A 236 6.66 -14.95 -4.42
CA ALA A 236 7.56 -14.38 -3.41
C ALA A 236 7.97 -15.43 -2.37
N GLU A 237 7.01 -16.25 -1.92
CA GLU A 237 7.24 -17.35 -1.00
C GLU A 237 8.18 -18.40 -1.60
N ARG A 238 7.91 -18.82 -2.84
CA ARG A 238 8.70 -19.85 -3.52
C ARG A 238 10.12 -19.40 -3.85
N VAL A 239 10.32 -18.12 -4.19
CA VAL A 239 11.66 -17.57 -4.46
C VAL A 239 12.43 -17.21 -3.18
N GLY A 240 11.71 -17.11 -2.05
CA GLY A 240 12.23 -16.76 -0.74
C GLY A 240 12.18 -15.26 -0.45
N TRP A 241 11.77 -14.90 0.77
CA TRP A 241 11.59 -13.51 1.19
C TRP A 241 12.88 -12.68 1.19
N ASP A 242 14.04 -13.26 1.53
CA ASP A 242 15.33 -12.56 1.46
C ASP A 242 15.72 -12.17 0.03
N ARG A 243 15.29 -12.98 -0.96
CA ARG A 243 15.49 -12.66 -2.37
C ARG A 243 14.49 -11.61 -2.83
N THR A 244 13.23 -11.73 -2.40
CA THR A 244 12.19 -10.73 -2.64
C THR A 244 12.62 -9.36 -2.12
N GLU A 245 13.07 -9.27 -0.87
CA GLU A 245 13.58 -8.04 -0.25
C GLU A 245 14.76 -7.44 -1.02
N ARG A 246 15.78 -8.25 -1.34
CA ARG A 246 16.94 -7.79 -2.13
C ARG A 246 16.57 -7.32 -3.53
N ALA A 247 15.54 -7.88 -4.14
CA ALA A 247 15.10 -7.46 -5.48
C ALA A 247 14.54 -6.02 -5.51
N LEU A 248 14.29 -5.38 -4.36
CA LEU A 248 14.01 -3.93 -4.31
C LEU A 248 15.16 -3.10 -4.88
N LEU A 249 16.41 -3.60 -4.80
CA LEU A 249 17.59 -2.91 -5.33
C LEU A 249 17.58 -2.83 -6.87
N ASP A 250 16.89 -3.76 -7.53
CA ASP A 250 16.84 -3.85 -8.99
C ASP A 250 16.05 -2.70 -9.65
N TYR A 251 15.29 -1.93 -8.86
CA TYR A 251 14.61 -0.73 -9.36
C TYR A 251 15.55 0.49 -9.46
N GLY A 252 16.79 0.41 -8.96
CA GLY A 252 17.80 1.45 -9.12
C GLY A 252 17.59 2.72 -8.28
N LEU A 253 16.72 2.68 -7.26
CA LEU A 253 16.37 3.82 -6.39
C LEU A 253 17.05 3.71 -5.00
N LEU A 254 18.27 3.16 -5.01
CA LEU A 254 19.05 2.66 -3.87
C LEU A 254 19.27 3.66 -2.71
N SER A 255 19.30 4.96 -2.97
CA SER A 255 19.55 5.95 -1.91
C SER A 255 18.40 6.06 -0.90
N GLU A 256 17.16 5.72 -1.30
CA GLU A 256 15.96 5.95 -0.48
C GLU A 256 15.41 4.69 0.21
N VAL A 257 15.73 3.48 -0.30
CA VAL A 257 15.09 2.21 0.11
C VAL A 257 16.08 1.22 0.77
N HIS A 258 17.37 1.55 0.90
CA HIS A 258 18.36 0.63 1.49
C HIS A 258 18.00 0.21 2.93
N PRO A 259 18.22 -1.06 3.37
CA PRO A 259 17.74 -1.56 4.66
C PRO A 259 18.20 -0.76 5.89
N ARG A 260 19.49 -0.37 5.93
CA ARG A 260 20.02 0.51 7.00
C ARG A 260 19.49 1.95 6.91
N HIS A 261 19.00 2.35 5.74
CA HIS A 261 18.42 3.67 5.53
C HIS A 261 16.92 3.68 5.77
N SER A 262 16.17 2.59 5.59
CA SER A 262 14.72 2.62 5.76
C SER A 262 14.28 2.85 7.20
N GLU A 263 14.96 2.27 8.18
CA GLU A 263 14.69 2.54 9.60
C GLU A 263 15.11 3.97 9.98
N LEU A 264 16.28 4.41 9.52
CA LEU A 264 16.79 5.75 9.77
C LEU A 264 15.93 6.83 9.10
N ILE A 265 15.49 6.60 7.86
CA ILE A 265 14.60 7.48 7.10
C ILE A 265 13.22 7.47 7.74
N ALA A 266 12.67 6.32 8.14
CA ALA A 266 11.39 6.28 8.82
C ALA A 266 11.44 7.06 10.16
N LYS A 267 12.51 6.85 10.94
CA LYS A 267 12.76 7.59 12.18
C LYS A 267 12.92 9.09 11.91
N LYS A 268 13.76 9.47 10.95
CA LYS A 268 14.02 10.88 10.59
C LYS A 268 12.78 11.56 10.01
N LEU A 269 12.00 10.87 9.19
CA LEU A 269 10.71 11.37 8.68
C LEU A 269 9.75 11.60 9.84
N ARG A 270 9.65 10.66 10.79
CA ARG A 270 8.84 10.85 11.99
C ARG A 270 9.31 12.08 12.79
N GLU A 271 10.61 12.21 13.04
CA GLU A 271 11.19 13.34 13.79
C GLU A 271 11.07 14.69 13.06
N THR A 272 11.11 14.70 11.73
CA THR A 272 11.03 15.92 10.92
C THR A 272 9.58 16.38 10.75
N ILE A 273 8.62 15.45 10.72
CA ILE A 273 7.21 15.74 10.41
C ILE A 273 6.36 15.87 11.68
N MET A 274 6.76 15.22 12.79
CA MET A 274 6.09 15.32 14.08
C MET A 274 6.97 16.13 15.04
N PRO A 275 6.70 17.42 15.29
CA PRO A 275 7.45 18.19 16.27
C PRO A 275 7.35 17.57 17.68
N PRO A 276 8.34 17.81 18.59
CA PRO A 276 8.46 17.12 19.88
C PRO A 276 7.28 17.26 20.85
N THR A 277 6.28 18.08 20.53
CA THR A 277 5.11 18.34 21.37
C THR A 277 4.07 17.20 21.38
N ALA A 278 4.16 16.22 20.47
CA ALA A 278 3.24 15.08 20.45
C ALA A 278 3.62 13.91 21.40
N PHE A 279 4.75 13.99 22.11
CA PHE A 279 5.28 12.85 22.89
C PHE A 279 5.03 12.93 24.41
N ARG A 280 4.27 13.91 24.90
CA ARG A 280 4.07 14.10 26.36
C ARG A 280 2.75 13.57 26.94
N ALA A 281 1.92 12.86 26.18
CA ALA A 281 0.63 12.37 26.68
C ALA A 281 0.45 10.84 26.65
N ALA A 282 1.52 10.05 26.46
CA ALA A 282 1.42 8.58 26.42
C ALA A 282 2.37 7.85 27.39
N THR A 283 2.95 8.56 28.36
CA THR A 283 3.78 7.97 29.44
C THR A 283 3.54 8.63 30.79
N ALA A 284 2.28 8.98 31.09
CA ALA A 284 1.84 9.32 32.44
C ALA A 284 0.59 8.50 32.77
#